data_AF-A0A6A0AP75-F1
#
_entry.id   AF-A0A6A0AP75-F1
#
_cell.length_a   1.000
_cell.length_b   1.000
_cell.length_c   1.000
_cell.angle_alpha   90.00
_cell.angle_beta   90.00
_cell.angle_gamma   90.00
#
_symmetry.space_group_name_H-M   'P 1'
#
loop_
_entity.id
_entity.type
_entity.pdbx_description
1 polymer ?
#
loop_
_entity_poly.entity_id
_entity_poly.type
_entity_poly.pdbx_seq_one_letter_code
_entity_poly.pdbx_strand_id
1 'polypeptide(L)'
;MLVSDRGAHCGQCLVGHFGRGSGAGPPRPRTPGKRLYLLRHGGKEWLDEDRHSRIAVETRMGHEVAGVEGLYSHVALTLEQEIADSLQSRWLRRSWSAR
;
A
#
# COMPACT_ATOMS: atom_id res chain seq x y z
N MET A 1 -6.03 0.19 51.47
CA MET A 1 -5.16 0.86 50.49
C MET A 1 -5.86 0.78 49.14
N LEU A 2 -6.73 1.77 48.87
CA LEU A 2 -7.50 1.87 47.63
C LEU A 2 -6.70 2.78 46.69
N VAL A 3 -6.14 2.24 45.61
CA VAL A 3 -5.60 3.05 44.52
C VAL A 3 -6.76 3.43 43.61
N SER A 4 -7.04 4.74 43.59
CA SER A 4 -7.95 5.39 42.66
C SER A 4 -7.40 5.29 41.23
N ASP A 5 -8.16 4.66 40.34
CA ASP A 5 -7.96 4.79 38.90
C ASP A 5 -8.70 6.06 38.42
N ARG A 6 -8.06 7.21 38.65
CA ARG A 6 -8.48 8.47 38.04
C ARG A 6 -8.07 8.44 36.58
N GLY A 7 -9.08 8.54 35.71
CA GLY A 7 -8.94 8.68 34.27
C GLY A 7 -7.81 9.63 33.89
N ALA A 8 -6.80 9.08 33.22
CA ALA A 8 -5.82 9.85 32.49
C ALA A 8 -6.39 10.12 31.10
N HIS A 9 -7.01 11.28 31.00
CA HIS A 9 -7.28 11.98 29.75
C HIS A 9 -5.97 12.05 28.94
N CYS A 10 -5.84 11.26 27.87
CA CYS A 10 -4.71 11.37 26.96
C CYS A 10 -4.97 12.58 26.05
N GLY A 11 -4.41 13.72 26.46
CA GLY A 11 -4.44 15.00 25.77
C GLY A 11 -3.57 14.98 24.50
N GLN A 12 -4.08 14.37 23.44
CA GLN A 12 -3.60 14.65 22.08
C GLN A 12 -4.71 14.54 21.03
N CYS A 13 -5.88 15.11 21.36
CA CYS A 13 -6.85 15.56 20.39
C CYS A 13 -6.70 17.07 20.19
N LEU A 14 -5.62 17.57 19.56
CA LEU A 14 -5.62 18.90 18.93
C LEU A 14 -4.32 19.16 18.13
N VAL A 15 -4.31 18.71 16.87
CA VAL A 15 -3.71 19.35 15.67
C VAL A 15 -4.18 18.46 14.51
N GLY A 16 -5.16 18.85 13.71
CA GLY A 16 -5.04 19.94 12.75
C GLY A 16 -4.75 19.37 11.36
N HIS A 17 -5.82 19.11 10.60
CA HIS A 17 -5.86 19.02 9.13
C HIS A 17 -5.12 17.89 8.41
N PHE A 18 -5.80 16.74 8.24
CA PHE A 18 -5.74 15.96 6.99
C PHE A 18 -7.13 15.49 6.54
N GLY A 19 -8.13 16.37 6.67
CA GLY A 19 -9.36 16.27 5.89
C GLY A 19 -9.08 16.71 4.46
N ARG A 20 -8.36 15.91 3.66
CA ARG A 20 -8.42 16.08 2.19
C ARG A 20 -9.79 15.58 1.78
N GLY A 21 -10.66 16.50 1.39
CA GLY A 21 -11.98 16.21 0.89
C GLY A 21 -11.94 15.06 -0.10
N SER A 22 -12.62 13.97 0.24
CA SER A 22 -13.10 13.02 -0.74
C SER A 22 -14.17 13.75 -1.55
N GLY A 23 -13.74 14.59 -2.50
CA GLY A 23 -14.65 15.05 -3.54
C GLY A 23 -15.26 13.78 -4.14
N ALA A 24 -16.58 13.66 -4.06
CA ALA A 24 -17.30 12.59 -4.72
C ALA A 24 -17.10 12.78 -6.22
N GLY A 25 -16.00 12.22 -6.72
CA GLY A 25 -15.73 12.15 -8.14
C GLY A 25 -16.91 11.44 -8.82
N PRO A 26 -17.14 11.70 -10.10
CA PRO A 26 -18.24 11.07 -10.82
C PRO A 26 -18.19 9.54 -10.62
N PRO A 27 -19.35 8.88 -10.47
CA PRO A 27 -19.41 7.44 -10.29
C PRO A 27 -18.61 6.77 -11.41
N ARG A 28 -17.62 5.95 -11.04
CA ARG A 28 -16.83 5.22 -12.01
C ARG A 28 -17.72 4.19 -12.69
N PRO A 29 -17.69 4.06 -14.03
CA PRO A 29 -18.49 3.07 -14.73
C PRO A 29 -18.14 1.67 -14.22
N ARG A 30 -19.16 0.93 -13.80
CA ARG A 30 -19.02 -0.46 -13.35
C ARG A 30 -18.63 -1.29 -14.58
N THR A 31 -17.48 -1.95 -14.55
CA THR A 31 -17.02 -2.79 -15.67
C THR A 31 -17.61 -4.20 -15.53
N PRO A 32 -18.65 -4.57 -16.31
CA PRO A 32 -19.32 -5.86 -16.14
C PRO A 32 -18.34 -7.00 -16.41
N GLY A 33 -18.39 -8.05 -15.59
CA GLY A 33 -17.49 -9.21 -15.71
C GLY A 33 -16.03 -8.95 -15.30
N LYS A 34 -15.62 -7.70 -15.01
CA LYS A 34 -14.27 -7.39 -14.53
C LYS A 34 -14.28 -7.06 -13.05
N ARG A 35 -13.61 -7.91 -12.26
CA ARG A 35 -13.37 -7.66 -10.84
C ARG A 35 -12.09 -6.82 -10.70
N LEU A 36 -12.22 -5.49 -10.69
CA LEU A 36 -11.08 -4.56 -10.62
C LEU A 36 -10.15 -4.85 -9.42
N TYR A 37 -10.71 -5.33 -8.30
CA TYR A 37 -9.93 -5.80 -7.14
C TYR A 37 -8.89 -6.87 -7.50
N LEU A 38 -9.21 -7.80 -8.42
CA LEU A 38 -8.30 -8.87 -8.81
C LEU A 38 -7.06 -8.35 -9.53
N LEU A 39 -7.12 -7.19 -10.18
CA LEU A 39 -5.94 -6.56 -10.77
C LEU A 39 -4.96 -6.12 -9.68
N ARG A 40 -5.48 -5.49 -8.63
CA ARG A 40 -4.66 -5.09 -7.47
C ARG A 40 -4.13 -6.31 -6.73
N HIS A 41 -4.95 -7.32 -6.52
CA HIS A 41 -4.55 -8.56 -5.84
C HIS A 41 -3.47 -9.31 -6.63
N GLY A 42 -3.69 -9.56 -7.92
CA GLY A 42 -2.69 -10.20 -8.78
C GLY A 42 -1.40 -9.37 -8.92
N GLY A 43 -1.50 -8.04 -8.88
CA GLY A 43 -0.35 -7.17 -8.83
C GLY A 43 0.51 -7.38 -7.59
N LYS A 44 -0.09 -7.60 -6.41
CA LYS A 44 0.65 -7.95 -5.20
C LYS A 44 1.34 -9.31 -5.32
N GLU A 45 0.62 -10.32 -5.81
CA GLU A 45 1.19 -11.67 -5.99
C GLU A 45 2.44 -11.66 -6.88
N TRP A 46 2.46 -10.85 -7.94
CA TRP A 46 3.66 -10.71 -8.78
C TRP A 46 4.84 -10.08 -8.04
N LEU A 47 4.59 -9.09 -7.17
CA LEU A 47 5.64 -8.46 -6.40
C LEU A 47 6.20 -9.39 -5.32
N ASP A 48 5.33 -10.18 -4.69
CA ASP A 48 5.72 -11.17 -3.68
C ASP A 48 6.50 -12.33 -4.34
N GLU A 49 6.09 -12.78 -5.53
CA GLU A 49 6.80 -13.81 -6.32
C GLU A 49 8.20 -13.34 -6.77
N ASP A 50 8.36 -12.06 -7.10
CA ASP A 50 9.66 -11.43 -7.41
C ASP A 50 10.53 -11.17 -6.17
N ARG A 51 10.02 -11.47 -4.96
CA ARG A 51 10.72 -11.34 -3.67
C ARG A 51 11.15 -9.90 -3.34
N HIS A 52 10.32 -8.93 -3.69
CA HIS A 52 10.56 -7.54 -3.28
C HIS A 52 10.44 -7.36 -1.76
N SER A 53 11.10 -6.32 -1.25
CA SER A 53 10.99 -5.95 0.17
C SER A 53 9.53 -5.76 0.57
N ARG A 54 9.13 -6.35 1.69
CA ARG A 54 7.77 -6.23 2.25
C ARG A 54 7.35 -4.76 2.38
N ILE A 55 8.24 -3.89 2.86
CA ILE A 55 7.94 -2.46 3.02
C ILE A 55 7.61 -1.83 1.67
N ALA A 56 8.40 -2.11 0.63
CA ALA A 56 8.15 -1.56 -0.70
C ALA A 56 6.83 -2.06 -1.29
N VAL A 57 6.50 -3.34 -1.10
CA VAL A 57 5.23 -3.92 -1.55
C VAL A 57 4.05 -3.29 -0.81
N GLU A 58 4.05 -3.34 0.53
CA GLU A 58 2.92 -2.87 1.33
C GLU A 58 2.70 -1.36 1.17
N THR A 59 3.77 -0.56 1.12
CA THR A 59 3.67 0.89 0.82
C THR A 59 3.11 1.13 -0.58
N ARG A 60 3.56 0.41 -1.61
CA ARG A 60 3.01 0.53 -2.98
C ARG A 60 1.53 0.12 -3.05
N MET A 61 1.13 -0.85 -2.23
CA MET A 61 -0.27 -1.24 -2.09
C MET A 61 -1.07 -0.18 -1.34
N GLY A 62 -0.43 0.74 -0.60
CA GLY A 62 -1.11 1.68 0.29
C GLY A 62 -1.64 0.99 1.54
N HIS A 63 -0.99 -0.09 1.98
CA HIS A 63 -1.26 -0.75 3.25
C HIS A 63 -0.41 -0.14 4.36
N GLU A 64 -0.98 -0.10 5.56
CA GLU A 64 -0.22 0.22 6.77
C GLU A 64 0.54 -1.02 7.25
N VAL A 65 1.82 -0.83 7.57
CA VAL A 65 2.66 -1.89 8.15
C VAL A 65 2.67 -1.72 9.66
N ALA A 66 2.22 -2.75 10.38
CA ALA A 66 2.13 -2.69 11.83
C ALA A 66 3.51 -2.77 12.51
N GLY A 67 3.63 -2.12 13.67
CA GLY A 67 4.79 -2.21 14.56
C GLY A 67 5.94 -1.26 14.22
N VAL A 68 7.10 -1.52 14.80
CA VAL A 68 8.31 -0.67 14.66
C VAL A 68 8.83 -0.62 13.22
N GLU A 69 8.63 -1.70 12.47
CA GLU A 69 9.05 -1.79 11.08
C GLU A 69 8.35 -0.71 10.24
N GLY A 70 7.02 -0.57 10.35
CA GLY A 70 6.28 0.47 9.64
C GLY A 70 6.55 1.90 10.13
N LEU A 71 6.99 2.06 11.38
CA LEU A 71 7.33 3.37 11.94
C LEU A 71 8.68 3.89 11.44
N TYR A 72 9.66 3.00 11.28
CA TYR A 72 11.05 3.38 10.99
C TYR A 72 11.50 3.05 9.57
N SER A 73 10.69 2.33 8.79
CA SER A 73 11.08 1.97 7.42
C SER A 73 10.52 2.98 6.42
N HIS A 74 11.36 3.32 5.45
CA HIS A 74 10.99 4.14 4.31
C HIS A 74 11.33 3.40 3.02
N VAL A 75 10.55 3.65 1.97
CA VAL A 75 10.86 3.12 0.65
C VAL A 75 12.02 3.93 0.06
N ALA A 76 13.17 3.27 -0.08
CA ALA A 76 14.30 3.85 -0.79
C ALA A 76 14.08 3.80 -2.30
N LEU A 77 14.66 4.75 -3.03
CA LEU A 77 14.55 4.82 -4.50
C LEU A 77 15.01 3.53 -5.20
N THR A 78 16.02 2.85 -4.67
CA THR A 78 16.52 1.58 -5.23
C THR A 78 15.46 0.49 -5.20
N LEU A 79 14.64 0.42 -4.14
CA LEU A 79 13.53 -0.53 -4.04
C LEU A 79 12.44 -0.26 -5.09
N GLU A 80 12.18 1.02 -5.39
CA GLU A 80 11.23 1.39 -6.45
C GLU A 80 11.77 1.01 -7.83
N GLN A 81 13.08 1.17 -8.05
CA GLN A 81 13.76 0.79 -9.29
C GLN A 81 13.74 -0.72 -9.49
N GLU A 82 14.05 -1.50 -8.45
CA GLU A 82 13.97 -2.96 -8.48
C GLU A 82 12.56 -3.45 -8.87
N ILE A 83 11.51 -2.84 -8.31
CA ILE A 83 10.12 -3.13 -8.68
C ILE A 83 9.85 -2.78 -10.15
N ALA A 84 10.31 -1.62 -10.61
CA ALA A 84 10.11 -1.20 -12.00
C ALA A 84 10.80 -2.18 -12.97
N ASP A 85 12.02 -2.58 -12.67
CA ASP A 85 12.82 -3.51 -13.49
C ASP A 85 12.20 -4.92 -13.54
N SER A 86 11.67 -5.41 -12.42
CA SER A 86 11.04 -6.74 -12.37
C SER A 86 9.73 -6.75 -13.18
N LEU A 87 8.89 -5.72 -13.02
CA LEU A 87 7.66 -5.58 -13.77
C LEU A 87 7.93 -5.39 -15.27
N GLN A 88 8.95 -4.61 -15.62
CA GLN A 88 9.37 -4.43 -17.01
C GLN A 88 9.86 -5.75 -17.61
N SER A 89 10.66 -6.53 -16.87
CA SER A 89 11.15 -7.84 -17.30
C SER A 89 10.00 -8.83 -17.51
N ARG A 90 9.01 -8.85 -16.61
CA ARG A 90 7.78 -9.64 -16.78
C ARG A 90 7.01 -9.24 -18.04
N TRP A 91 6.87 -7.93 -18.28
CA TRP A 91 6.20 -7.41 -19.47
C TRP A 91 6.94 -7.79 -20.76
N LEU A 92 8.27 -7.64 -20.80
CA LEU A 92 9.09 -8.04 -21.93
C LEU A 92 8.96 -9.55 -22.19
N ARG A 93 9.11 -10.39 -21.16
CA ARG A 93 8.95 -11.84 -21.32
C ARG A 93 7.60 -12.20 -21.95
N ARG A 94 6.51 -11.60 -21.46
CA ARG A 94 5.17 -11.88 -21.99
C ARG A 94 4.94 -11.31 -23.39
N SER A 95 5.39 -10.09 -23.66
CA SER A 95 5.17 -9.40 -24.94
C SER A 95 6.02 -9.96 -26.07
N TRP A 96 7.17 -10.56 -25.75
CA TRP A 96 8.07 -11.16 -26.72
C TRP A 96 7.80 -12.65 -26.98
N SER A 97 7.24 -13.39 -26.01
CA SER A 97 6.79 -14.77 -26.23
C SER A 97 5.44 -14.88 -26.96
N ALA A 98 4.76 -13.76 -27.21
CA ALA A 98 3.45 -13.71 -27.88
C ALA A 98 3.54 -13.20 -29.33
N ARG A 99 4.74 -13.09 -29.89
CA ARG A 99 5.01 -12.79 -31.31
C ARG A 99 5.60 -14.02 -32.00
#